data_AF-A0A0L7LR81-F1
#
_entry.id   AF-A0A0L7LR81-F1
#
_cell.length_a   1.000
_cell.length_b   1.000
_cell.length_c   1.000
_cell.angle_alpha   90.00
_cell.angle_beta   90.00
_cell.angle_gamma   90.00
#
_symmetry.space_group_name_H-M   'P 1'
#
loop_
_entity.id
_entity.type
_entity.pdbx_description
1 polymer ?
#
loop_
_entity_poly.entity_id
_entity_poly.type
_entity_poly.pdbx_seq_one_letter_code
_entity_poly.pdbx_strand_id
1 'polypeptide(L)' 'MARLALVFDILDNAHGVDIRQRRNLRRMSRYTEKALAMNDAEFKKCYRVGKELFEVIRGDLEPLMPRPTQKMWTARQLQ' A
#
# COMPACT_ATOMS: atom_id res chain seq x y z
N MET A 1 -29.06 -24.35 -9.54
CA MET A 1 -28.96 -23.01 -8.93
C MET A 1 -28.02 -22.94 -7.73
N ALA A 2 -27.97 -23.93 -6.83
CA ALA A 2 -27.07 -23.93 -5.67
C ALA A 2 -25.55 -23.85 -5.99
N ARG A 3 -25.10 -24.48 -7.09
CA ARG A 3 -23.68 -24.43 -7.52
C ARG A 3 -23.19 -23.05 -7.95
N LEU A 4 -24.05 -22.20 -8.50
CA LEU A 4 -23.64 -20.86 -8.97
C LEU A 4 -23.56 -19.86 -7.81
N ALA A 5 -24.46 -19.96 -6.83
CA ALA A 5 -24.44 -19.11 -5.63
C ALA A 5 -23.11 -19.25 -4.85
N LEU A 6 -22.66 -20.50 -4.63
CA LEU A 6 -21.37 -20.76 -3.98
C LEU A 6 -20.17 -20.15 -4.73
N VAL A 7 -20.20 -20.17 -6.07
CA VAL A 7 -19.13 -19.57 -6.89
C VAL A 7 -19.13 -18.05 -6.75
N PHE A 8 -20.30 -17.41 -6.75
CA PHE A 8 -20.41 -15.97 -6.51
C PHE A 8 -19.92 -15.58 -5.11
N ASP A 9 -20.32 -16.31 -4.07
CA ASP A 9 -19.86 -16.05 -2.69
C ASP A 9 -18.33 -16.17 -2.56
N ILE A 10 -17.71 -17.14 -3.23
CA ILE A 10 -16.25 -17.30 -3.27
C ILE A 10 -15.59 -16.10 -3.98
N LEU A 11 -16.15 -15.68 -5.13
CA LEU A 11 -15.61 -14.55 -5.89
C LEU A 11 -15.76 -13.22 -5.15
N ASP A 12 -16.90 -12.96 -4.51
CA ASP A 12 -17.13 -11.76 -3.71
C ASP A 12 -16.21 -11.70 -2.49
N ASN A 13 -16.00 -12.84 -1.82
CA ASN A 13 -15.04 -12.92 -0.72
C ASN A 13 -13.60 -12.68 -1.20
N ALA A 14 -13.20 -13.30 -2.32
CA ALA A 14 -11.89 -13.08 -2.91
C ALA A 14 -11.69 -11.61 -3.31
N HIS A 15 -12.72 -10.98 -3.89
CA HIS A 15 -12.71 -9.56 -4.25
C HIS A 15 -12.59 -8.67 -3.00
N GLY A 16 -13.33 -8.97 -1.94
CA GLY A 16 -13.25 -8.27 -0.67
C GLY A 16 -11.88 -8.42 0.02
N VAL A 17 -11.22 -9.57 -0.14
CA VAL A 17 -9.84 -9.79 0.33
C VAL A 17 -8.85 -8.96 -0.50
N ASP A 18 -8.97 -8.96 -1.83
CA ASP A 18 -8.12 -8.17 -2.73
C ASP A 18 -8.25 -6.66 -2.46
N ILE A 19 -9.48 -6.13 -2.29
CA ILE A 19 -9.69 -4.72 -1.92
C ILE A 19 -8.99 -4.38 -0.59
N ARG A 20 -9.16 -5.24 0.43
CA ARG A 20 -8.52 -5.03 1.74
C ARG A 20 -7.00 -5.05 1.64
N GLN A 21 -6.44 -5.99 0.89
CA GLN A 21 -5.00 -6.07 0.64
C GLN A 21 -4.48 -4.81 -0.08
N ARG A 22 -5.13 -4.38 -1.17
CA ARG A 22 -4.76 -3.15 -1.88
C ARG A 22 -4.83 -1.92 -0.98
N ARG A 23 -5.86 -1.81 -0.13
CA ARG A 23 -5.98 -0.69 0.82
C ARG A 23 -4.85 -0.69 1.85
N ASN A 24 -4.48 -1.86 2.37
CA ASN A 24 -3.38 -2.01 3.31
C ASN A 24 -2.03 -1.66 2.67
N LEU A 25 -1.77 -2.13 1.45
CA LEU A 25 -0.55 -1.79 0.72
C LEU A 25 -0.46 -0.27 0.44
N ARG A 26 -1.56 0.39 0.10
CA ARG A 26 -1.60 1.87 -0.04
C ARG A 26 -1.31 2.59 1.28
N ARG A 27 -1.82 2.07 2.41
CA ARG A 27 -1.51 2.62 3.74
C ARG A 27 -0.02 2.45 4.05
N MET A 28 0.54 1.28 3.79
CA MET A 28 1.96 1.01 3.98
C MET A 28 2.83 2.00 3.19
N SER A 29 2.55 2.19 1.88
CA SER A 29 3.27 3.17 1.05
C SER A 29 3.28 4.57 1.67
N ARG A 30 2.12 5.05 2.13
CA ARG A 30 2.01 6.38 2.77
C ARG A 30 2.78 6.45 4.09
N TYR A 31 2.72 5.40 4.90
CA TYR A 31 3.46 5.36 6.16
C TYR A 31 4.96 5.33 5.92
N THR A 32 5.43 4.57 4.92
CA THR A 32 6.86 4.51 4.58
C THR A 32 7.37 5.83 4.02
N GLU A 33 6.61 6.50 3.16
CA GLU A 33 6.94 7.83 2.65
C GLU A 33 7.04 8.86 3.80
N LYS A 34 6.05 8.87 4.70
CA LYS A 34 6.06 9.76 5.86
C LYS A 34 7.25 9.49 6.78
N ALA A 35 7.57 8.23 7.02
CA ALA A 35 8.69 7.84 7.89
C ALA A 35 10.03 8.32 7.33
N LEU A 36 10.24 8.20 6.02
CA LEU A 36 11.50 8.66 5.39
C LEU A 36 11.65 10.17 5.32
N ALA A 37 10.52 10.89 5.22
CA ALA A 37 10.50 12.35 5.28
C ALA A 37 10.84 12.92 6.66
N MET A 38 10.77 12.13 7.74
CA MET A 38 11.16 12.57 9.08
C MET A 38 12.68 12.69 9.21
N ASN A 39 13.15 13.62 10.04
CA ASN A 39 14.55 13.62 10.44
C ASN A 39 14.87 12.42 11.36
N ASP A 40 16.15 12.11 11.56
CA ASP A 40 16.56 10.91 12.32
C ASP A 40 16.16 10.94 13.80
N ALA A 41 16.16 12.11 14.43
CA ALA A 41 15.73 12.27 15.82
C ALA A 41 14.22 12.08 15.99
N GLU A 42 13.42 12.54 15.02
CA GLU A 42 11.97 12.29 14.97
C GLU A 42 11.67 10.83 14.66
N PHE A 43 12.39 10.26 13.69
CA PHE A 43 12.29 8.84 13.33
C PHE A 43 12.56 7.94 14.54
N LYS A 44 13.64 8.19 15.29
CA LYS A 44 14.01 7.41 16.48
C LYS A 44 12.99 7.49 17.62
N LYS A 45 12.18 8.55 17.69
CA LYS A 45 11.07 8.66 18.65
C LYS A 45 9.86 7.81 18.24
N CYS A 46 9.62 7.68 16.94
CA CYS A 46 8.46 6.99 16.39
C CYS A 46 8.70 5.51 16.07
N TYR A 47 9.95 5.11 15.84
CA TYR A 47 10.32 3.77 15.35
C TYR A 47 11.41 3.14 16.22
N ARG A 48 11.33 1.81 16.39
CA ARG A 48 12.30 1.02 17.18
C ARG A 48 13.51 0.54 16.36
N VAL A 49 13.50 0.79 15.05
CA VAL A 49 14.57 0.41 14.13
C VAL A 49 15.37 1.65 13.71
N GLY A 50 16.59 1.44 13.22
CA GLY A 50 17.34 2.51 12.56
C GLY A 50 16.74 2.88 11.21
N LYS A 51 16.94 4.13 10.77
CA LYS A 51 16.42 4.62 9.49
C LYS A 51 17.04 3.89 8.29
N GLU A 52 18.33 3.57 8.36
CA GLU A 52 19.03 2.75 7.35
C GLU A 52 18.38 1.36 7.19
N LEU A 53 18.15 0.66 8.30
CA LEU A 53 17.47 -0.65 8.25
C LEU A 53 16.05 -0.53 7.71
N PHE A 54 15.35 0.56 8.03
CA PHE A 54 14.02 0.83 7.48
C PHE A 54 14.05 1.07 5.97
N GLU A 55 15.07 1.73 5.43
CA GLU A 55 15.26 1.91 3.99
C GLU A 55 15.50 0.59 3.27
N VAL A 56 16.31 -0.31 3.84
CA VAL A 56 16.53 -1.65 3.30
C VAL A 56 15.21 -2.43 3.24
N ILE A 57 14.47 -2.48 4.35
CA ILE A 57 13.18 -3.17 4.42
C ILE A 57 12.18 -2.56 3.42
N ARG A 58 12.17 -1.22 3.27
CA ARG A 58 11.33 -0.57 2.25
C ARG A 58 11.73 -1.02 0.85
N GLY A 59 13.02 -1.06 0.53
CA GLY A 59 13.52 -1.51 -0.78
C GLY A 59 13.03 -2.90 -1.14
N ASP A 60 13.08 -3.84 -0.19
CA ASP A 60 12.58 -5.21 -0.38
C ASP A 60 11.05 -5.26 -0.59
N LEU A 61 10.31 -4.36 0.06
CA LEU A 61 8.85 -4.29 -0.01
C LEU A 61 8.33 -3.44 -1.18
N GLU A 62 9.14 -2.56 -1.77
CA GLU A 62 8.75 -1.63 -2.83
C GLU A 62 8.13 -2.31 -4.06
N PRO A 63 8.61 -3.48 -4.54
CA PRO A 63 7.98 -4.20 -5.65
C PRO A 63 6.56 -4.67 -5.35
N LEU A 64 6.22 -4.86 -4.07
CA LEU A 64 4.90 -5.31 -3.62
C LEU A 64 3.96 -4.14 -3.34
N MET A 65 4.49 -2.93 -3.21
CA MET A 65 3.69 -1.74 -2.94
C MET A 65 3.12 -1.15 -4.24
N PRO A 66 1.84 -0.75 -4.24
CA PRO A 66 1.22 -0.13 -5.39
C PRO A 66 1.92 1.20 -5.65
N ARG A 67 2.66 1.26 -6.77
CA ARG A 67 3.20 2.54 -7.27
C ARG A 67 2.03 3.50 -7.47
N PRO A 68 2.18 4.80 -7.16
CA PRO A 68 1.19 5.78 -7.54
C PRO A 68 1.00 5.70 -9.06
N THR A 69 -0.14 5.18 -9.50
CA THR A 69 -0.48 5.10 -10.93
C THR A 69 -0.48 6.51 -11.49
N GLN A 70 0.50 6.80 -12.34
CA GLN A 70 0.75 8.08 -13.02
C GLN A 70 -0.46 8.61 -13.81
N LYS A 71 -1.49 7.78 -14.05
CA LYS A 71 -2.69 8.09 -14.85
C LYS A 71 -3.72 9.03 -14.20
N MET A 72 -3.58 9.44 -12.95
CA MET A 72 -4.51 10.42 -12.35
C MET A 72 -4.13 11.89 -12.63
N TRP A 73 -2.95 12.16 -13.17
CA TRP A 73 -2.49 13.55 -13.42
C TRP A 73 -2.93 14.10 -14.78
N THR A 74 -3.27 13.26 -15.76
CA THR A 74 -3.68 13.72 -17.10
C THR A 74 -5.15 14.12 -17.22
N ALA A 75 -5.99 13.83 -16.21
CA ALA A 75 -7.42 14.18 -16.26
C ALA A 75 -7.74 15.61 -15.76
N ARG A 76 -6.76 16.33 -15.19
CA ARG A 76 -6.94 17.70 -14.67
C ARG A 76 -6.33 18.80 -15.54
N GLN A 77 -5.77 18.47 -16.69
CA GLN A 77 -5.16 19.45 -17.61
C GLN A 77 -5.98 19.68 -18.90
N LEU A 78 -7.22 19.19 -18.97
CA LEU A 78 -8.11 19.37 -20.13
C LEU A 78 -9.49 19.96 -19.74
N GLN A 79 -9.50 20.93 -18.83
CA GLN A 79 -10.62 21.87 -18.63
C GLN A 79 -10.05 23.27 -18.53
#